data_AF-A0A1G2XWN6-F1
#
_entry.id   AF-A0A1G2XWN6-F1
#
_cell.length_a   1.000
_cell.length_b   1.000
_cell.length_c   1.000
_cell.angle_alpha   90.00
_cell.angle_beta   90.00
_cell.angle_gamma   90.00
#
_symmetry.space_group_name_H-M   'P 1'
#
loop_
_entity.id
_entity.type
_entity.pdbx_description
1 polymer ?
#
loop_
_entity_poly.entity_id
_entity_poly.type
_entity_poly.pdbx_seq_one_letter_code
_entity_poly.pdbx_strand_id
1 'polypeptide(L)'
;MNLSFYTGDIFKKYKNQVLCSLHTDGDIIPAGIGMLDHLHIDELMGFSPNIDIKEFRKALPKVILGGNIHPIKAMIEGTPQDVKSAARYCFENANQNQRFVLCTGGAISAGAKPENVDAFIECTHEIVKY
;
A
#
# COMPACT_ATOMS: atom_id res chain seq x y z
N MET A 1 0.41 30.32 2.29
CA MET A 1 0.80 29.98 0.91
C MET A 1 -0.17 28.93 0.42
N ASN A 2 -0.88 29.17 -0.69
CA ASN A 2 -1.59 28.10 -1.38
C ASN A 2 -0.54 27.23 -2.06
N LEU A 3 -0.18 26.10 -1.45
CA LEU A 3 0.58 25.07 -2.17
C LEU A 3 -0.36 24.47 -3.21
N SER A 4 -0.18 24.85 -4.47
CA SER A 4 -0.74 24.12 -5.60
C SER A 4 0.18 22.93 -5.87
N PHE A 5 -0.39 21.74 -5.81
CA PHE A 5 0.25 20.51 -6.25
C PHE A 5 -0.45 20.07 -7.52
N TYR A 6 0.28 19.91 -8.62
CA TYR A 6 -0.29 19.50 -9.91
C TYR A 6 -1.23 18.29 -9.77
N THR A 7 -0.76 17.24 -9.09
CA THR A 7 -1.56 16.04 -8.80
C THR A 7 -2.75 16.33 -7.89
N GLY A 8 -2.56 17.19 -6.88
CA GLY A 8 -3.61 17.56 -5.94
C GLY A 8 -4.75 18.34 -6.60
N ASP A 9 -4.44 19.24 -7.53
CA ASP A 9 -5.44 20.01 -8.28
C ASP A 9 -6.27 19.10 -9.21
N ILE A 10 -5.65 18.08 -9.80
CA ILE A 10 -6.35 17.06 -10.57
C ILE A 10 -7.32 16.28 -9.67
N PHE A 11 -6.84 15.71 -8.57
CA PHE A 11 -7.69 14.92 -7.67
C PHE A 11 -8.77 15.75 -7.00
N LYS A 12 -8.51 17.02 -6.66
CA LYS A 12 -9.52 17.95 -6.17
C LYS A 12 -10.69 18.10 -7.15
N LYS A 13 -10.41 18.19 -8.45
CA LYS A 13 -11.44 18.31 -9.50
C LYS A 13 -12.35 17.09 -9.55
N TYR A 14 -11.81 15.89 -9.26
CA TYR A 14 -12.52 14.62 -9.38
C TYR A 14 -13.00 14.03 -8.06
N LYS A 15 -12.71 14.69 -6.94
CA LYS A 15 -13.08 14.24 -5.60
C LYS A 15 -14.59 14.01 -5.50
N ASN A 16 -14.98 12.90 -4.87
CA ASN A 16 -16.36 12.44 -4.72
C ASN A 16 -17.11 12.09 -6.01
N GLN A 17 -16.45 12.13 -7.18
CA GLN A 17 -17.03 11.69 -8.46
C GLN A 17 -16.45 10.35 -8.87
N VAL A 18 -15.15 10.16 -8.67
CA VAL A 18 -14.43 8.91 -8.94
C VAL A 18 -13.37 8.66 -7.86
N LEU A 19 -12.95 7.41 -7.72
CA LEU A 19 -11.85 7.04 -6.83
C LEU A 19 -10.55 7.71 -7.31
N CYS A 20 -9.94 8.53 -6.45
CA CYS A 20 -8.66 9.15 -6.71
C CYS A 20 -7.53 8.30 -6.12
N SER A 21 -7.06 7.32 -6.89
CA SER A 21 -5.96 6.42 -6.51
C SER A 21 -4.62 6.94 -7.01
N LEU A 22 -3.61 6.94 -6.15
CA LEU A 22 -2.23 7.30 -6.48
C LEU A 22 -1.32 6.08 -6.34
N HIS A 23 -0.42 5.92 -7.31
CA HIS A 23 0.68 4.96 -7.27
C HIS A 23 2.02 5.69 -7.42
N THR A 24 3.04 5.22 -6.72
CA THR A 24 4.38 5.82 -6.77
C THR A 24 5.47 4.81 -6.36
N ASP A 25 6.35 4.49 -7.31
CA ASP A 25 7.48 3.54 -7.14
C ASP A 25 8.71 4.15 -6.42
N GLY A 26 8.55 5.29 -5.75
CA GLY A 26 9.64 6.01 -5.09
C GLY A 26 9.66 5.84 -3.58
N ASP A 27 10.85 5.78 -2.99
CA ASP A 27 11.03 6.00 -1.55
C ASP A 27 10.71 7.47 -1.25
N ILE A 28 9.45 7.72 -0.90
CA ILE A 28 9.04 9.02 -0.36
C ILE A 28 9.71 9.14 1.00
N ILE A 29 10.68 10.04 1.15
CA ILE A 29 11.26 10.33 2.47
C ILE A 29 10.13 10.49 3.50
N PRO A 30 10.25 9.99 4.75
CA PRO A 30 9.14 10.03 5.70
C PRO A 30 8.49 11.41 5.88
N ALA A 31 9.29 12.49 5.78
CA ALA A 31 8.81 13.88 5.80
C ALA A 31 7.87 14.24 4.62
N GLY A 32 7.99 13.56 3.49
CA GLY A 32 7.14 13.74 2.29
C GLY A 32 5.84 12.94 2.33
N ILE A 33 5.70 11.92 3.17
CA ILE A 33 4.47 11.10 3.21
C ILE A 33 3.28 11.95 3.65
N GLY A 34 3.47 12.82 4.64
CA GLY A 34 2.43 13.76 5.09
C GLY A 34 1.96 14.73 4.00
N MET A 35 2.79 15.02 3.00
CA MET A 35 2.38 15.87 1.87
C MET A 35 1.30 15.21 1.02
N LEU A 36 1.21 13.87 1.01
CA LEU A 36 0.20 13.13 0.28
C LEU A 36 -1.22 13.40 0.80
N ASP A 37 -1.37 13.76 2.09
CA ASP A 37 -2.67 14.12 2.68
C ASP A 37 -3.26 15.39 2.02
N HIS A 38 -2.40 16.25 1.45
CA HIS A 38 -2.81 17.44 0.73
C HIS A 38 -3.18 17.19 -0.74
N LEU A 39 -2.97 15.97 -1.26
CA LEU A 39 -3.25 15.64 -2.66
C LEU A 39 -4.70 15.22 -2.90
N HIS A 40 -5.55 15.17 -1.87
CA HIS A 40 -6.95 14.75 -2.00
C HIS A 40 -7.13 13.30 -2.51
N ILE A 41 -6.13 12.43 -2.31
CA ILE A 41 -6.23 11.00 -2.65
C ILE A 41 -7.26 10.28 -1.79
N ASP A 42 -7.88 9.25 -2.36
CA ASP A 42 -8.69 8.27 -1.63
C ASP A 42 -7.86 7.02 -1.28
N GLU A 43 -6.92 6.67 -2.15
CA GLU A 43 -6.10 5.47 -2.07
C GLU A 43 -4.64 5.77 -2.45
N LEU A 44 -3.71 5.13 -1.73
CA LEU A 44 -2.31 5.00 -2.11
C LEU A 44 -2.02 3.51 -2.35
N MET A 45 -1.72 3.14 -3.60
CA MET A 45 -1.57 1.75 -4.05
C MET A 45 -0.15 1.49 -4.57
N GLY A 46 0.44 0.36 -4.19
CA GLY A 46 1.77 -0.07 -4.67
C GLY A 46 2.83 0.98 -4.36
N PHE A 47 3.13 1.20 -3.10
CA PHE A 47 4.09 2.22 -2.65
C PHE A 47 5.28 1.57 -1.94
N SER A 48 6.34 2.35 -1.75
CA SER A 48 7.66 1.88 -1.28
C SER A 48 7.59 0.75 -0.24
N PRO A 49 8.18 -0.43 -0.53
CA PRO A 49 8.31 -1.52 0.42
C PRO A 49 9.48 -1.34 1.41
N ASN A 50 10.27 -0.28 1.25
CA ASN A 50 11.45 0.00 2.09
C ASN A 50 11.11 0.84 3.32
N ILE A 51 9.89 1.35 3.41
CA ILE A 51 9.39 2.16 4.52
C ILE A 51 8.34 1.35 5.27
N ASP A 52 8.38 1.36 6.61
CA ASP A 52 7.41 0.64 7.41
C ASP A 52 5.99 1.19 7.15
N ILE A 53 5.04 0.29 6.91
CA ILE A 53 3.64 0.62 6.66
C ILE A 53 3.00 1.44 7.79
N LYS A 54 3.50 1.33 9.02
CA LYS A 54 3.08 2.16 10.17
C LYS A 54 3.30 3.65 9.93
N GLU A 55 4.39 4.02 9.26
CA GLU A 55 4.69 5.42 8.95
C GLU A 55 3.65 5.98 7.97
N PHE A 56 3.28 5.21 6.95
CA PHE A 56 2.18 5.57 6.05
C PHE A 56 0.84 5.65 6.77
N ARG A 57 0.55 4.70 7.67
CA ARG A 57 -0.72 4.72 8.38
C ARG A 57 -0.86 5.90 9.33
N LYS A 58 0.22 6.23 10.05
CA LYS A 58 0.28 7.40 10.92
C LYS A 58 0.11 8.70 10.13
N ALA A 59 0.76 8.82 8.98
CA ALA A 59 0.72 10.04 8.17
C ALA A 59 -0.61 10.20 7.39
N LEU A 60 -1.27 9.10 7.01
CA LEU A 60 -2.43 9.11 6.12
C LEU A 60 -3.64 8.39 6.72
N PRO A 61 -4.13 8.74 7.91
CA PRO A 61 -5.09 7.93 8.68
C PRO A 61 -6.44 7.66 7.98
N LYS A 62 -6.81 8.46 6.97
CA LYS A 62 -8.09 8.36 6.24
C LYS A 62 -7.96 7.74 4.85
N VAL A 63 -6.74 7.60 4.33
CA VAL A 63 -6.45 7.06 3.00
C VAL A 63 -6.49 5.54 3.04
N ILE A 64 -7.00 4.91 1.98
CA ILE A 64 -6.91 3.47 1.78
C ILE A 64 -5.47 3.13 1.40
N LEU A 65 -4.81 2.22 2.12
CA LEU A 65 -3.46 1.78 1.76
C LEU A 65 -3.52 0.43 1.07
N GLY A 66 -3.05 0.37 -0.17
CA GLY A 66 -2.81 -0.85 -0.92
C GLY A 66 -1.32 -1.15 -0.97
N GLY A 67 -0.81 -2.02 -0.09
CA GLY A 67 0.63 -2.25 0.01
C GLY A 67 1.03 -2.82 1.37
N ASN A 68 2.31 -2.82 1.73
CA ASN A 68 3.49 -2.54 0.89
C ASN A 68 4.47 -3.71 0.96
N ILE A 69 3.94 -4.94 0.89
CA ILE A 69 4.74 -6.17 0.99
C ILE A 69 5.86 -6.14 -0.06
N HIS A 70 7.09 -6.40 0.36
CA HIS A 70 8.24 -6.29 -0.52
C HIS A 70 8.20 -7.32 -1.65
N PRO A 71 8.05 -6.92 -2.93
CA PRO A 71 7.80 -7.86 -4.02
C PRO A 71 8.99 -8.81 -4.24
N ILE A 72 10.23 -8.33 -4.12
CA ILE A 72 11.42 -9.18 -4.28
C ILE A 72 11.64 -10.08 -3.04
N LYS A 73 11.84 -9.49 -1.86
CA LYS A 73 12.14 -10.23 -0.63
C LYS A 73 11.07 -11.25 -0.25
N ALA A 74 9.79 -10.92 -0.43
CA ALA A 74 8.70 -11.84 -0.09
C ALA A 74 8.42 -12.83 -1.23
N MET A 75 8.20 -12.34 -2.45
CA MET A 75 7.66 -13.19 -3.52
C MET A 75 8.73 -14.00 -4.26
N ILE A 76 9.96 -13.47 -4.39
CA ILE A 76 11.07 -14.11 -5.13
C ILE A 76 12.01 -14.82 -4.16
N GLU A 77 12.52 -14.12 -3.16
CA GLU A 77 13.59 -14.64 -2.29
C GLU A 77 13.03 -15.47 -1.14
N GLY A 78 11.92 -15.03 -0.56
CA GLY A 78 11.31 -15.61 0.63
C GLY A 78 10.61 -16.95 0.43
N THR A 79 10.05 -17.42 1.54
CA THR A 79 9.26 -18.64 1.68
C THR A 79 7.75 -18.31 1.79
N PRO A 80 6.86 -19.30 1.62
CA PRO A 80 5.43 -19.12 1.89
C PRO A 80 5.14 -18.52 3.28
N GLN A 81 5.91 -18.92 4.29
CA GLN A 81 5.76 -18.41 5.65
C GLN A 81 6.17 -16.93 5.76
N ASP A 82 7.21 -16.49 5.04
CA ASP A 82 7.62 -15.09 4.98
C ASP A 82 6.53 -14.23 4.36
N VAL A 83 5.90 -14.72 3.28
CA VAL A 83 4.76 -14.04 2.63
C VAL A 83 3.58 -13.91 3.59
N LYS A 84 3.15 -15.02 4.23
CA LYS A 84 2.05 -14.99 5.18
C LYS A 84 2.33 -14.03 6.34
N SER A 85 3.56 -14.03 6.85
CA SER A 85 3.99 -13.16 7.95
C SER A 85 3.97 -11.68 7.53
N ALA A 86 4.50 -11.34 6.35
CA ALA A 86 4.46 -9.97 5.82
C ALA A 86 3.03 -9.48 5.58
N ALA A 87 2.17 -10.36 5.07
CA ALA A 87 0.76 -10.07 4.84
C ALA A 87 0.01 -9.76 6.14
N ARG A 88 0.17 -10.60 7.17
CA ARG A 88 -0.41 -10.39 8.50
C ARG A 88 0.10 -9.09 9.12
N TYR A 89 1.42 -8.86 9.06
CA TYR A 89 2.01 -7.63 9.57
C TYR A 89 1.42 -6.39 8.92
N CYS A 90 1.32 -6.35 7.58
CA CYS A 90 0.75 -5.21 6.88
C CYS A 90 -0.72 -5.00 7.27
N PHE A 91 -1.52 -6.06 7.28
CA PHE A 91 -2.92 -5.96 7.66
C PHE A 91 -3.12 -5.46 9.09
N GLU A 92 -2.46 -6.07 10.08
CA GLU A 92 -2.61 -5.73 11.50
C GLU A 92 -2.20 -4.28 11.80
N ASN A 93 -1.24 -3.74 11.05
CA ASN A 93 -0.69 -2.40 11.31
C ASN A 93 -1.29 -1.29 10.44
N ALA A 94 -1.87 -1.63 9.28
CA ALA A 94 -2.42 -0.64 8.35
C ALA A 94 -3.94 -0.70 8.19
N ASN A 95 -4.58 -1.83 8.50
CA ASN A 95 -6.03 -1.94 8.43
C ASN A 95 -6.69 -1.24 9.62
N GLN A 96 -6.97 0.04 9.44
CA GLN A 96 -7.80 0.83 10.35
C GLN A 96 -9.10 1.19 9.67
N ASN A 97 -10.23 0.83 10.29
CA ASN A 97 -11.58 1.10 9.77
C ASN A 97 -11.82 0.57 8.34
N GLN A 98 -11.31 -0.62 8.02
CA GLN A 98 -11.44 -1.27 6.70
C GLN A 98 -10.80 -0.47 5.55
N ARG A 99 -9.72 0.29 5.83
CA ARG A 99 -9.00 1.14 4.85
C ARG A 99 -7.67 0.53 4.43
N PHE A 100 -7.69 -0.74 4.07
CA PHE A 100 -6.50 -1.47 3.67
C PHE A 100 -6.81 -2.51 2.59
N VAL A 101 -5.97 -2.55 1.57
CA VAL A 101 -5.98 -3.56 0.50
C VAL A 101 -4.66 -4.31 0.61
N LEU A 102 -4.73 -5.63 0.78
CA LEU A 102 -3.52 -6.45 0.83
C LEU A 102 -2.88 -6.46 -0.56
N CYS A 103 -1.70 -5.84 -0.67
CA CYS A 103 -0.98 -5.70 -1.93
C CYS A 103 0.53 -5.68 -1.69
N THR A 104 1.30 -5.98 -2.72
CA THR A 104 2.75 -5.73 -2.72
C THR A 104 3.04 -4.25 -2.92
N GLY A 105 4.20 -3.78 -2.50
CA GLY A 105 4.65 -2.39 -2.70
C GLY A 105 5.02 -2.05 -4.15
N GLY A 106 5.00 -3.04 -5.04
CA GLY A 106 5.23 -2.92 -6.47
C GLY A 106 4.72 -4.19 -7.18
N ALA A 107 4.86 -4.27 -8.50
CA ALA A 107 4.34 -5.40 -9.26
C ALA A 107 4.98 -6.75 -8.86
N ILE A 108 4.19 -7.82 -8.89
CA ILE A 108 4.70 -9.20 -8.82
C ILE A 108 5.37 -9.50 -10.16
N SER A 109 6.69 -9.72 -10.17
CA SER A 109 7.46 -9.96 -11.39
C SER A 109 7.53 -11.46 -11.71
N ALA A 110 8.02 -11.79 -12.91
CA ALA A 110 8.12 -13.18 -13.40
C ALA A 110 9.02 -14.11 -12.54
N GLY A 111 9.83 -13.55 -11.63
CA GLY A 111 10.65 -14.34 -10.71
C GLY A 111 9.91 -14.81 -9.45
N ALA A 112 8.65 -14.38 -9.23
CA ALA A 112 7.89 -14.78 -8.07
C ALA A 112 7.66 -16.30 -8.07
N LYS A 113 7.91 -16.94 -6.93
CA LYS A 113 7.67 -18.37 -6.77
C LYS A 113 6.15 -18.64 -6.73
N PRO A 114 5.60 -19.60 -7.47
CA PRO A 114 4.18 -19.91 -7.45
C PRO A 114 3.64 -20.19 -6.04
N GLU A 115 4.37 -20.94 -5.22
CA GLU A 115 3.99 -21.24 -3.84
C GLU A 115 3.90 -20.00 -2.95
N ASN A 116 4.64 -18.93 -3.27
CA ASN A 116 4.56 -17.66 -2.58
C ASN A 116 3.32 -16.87 -3.00
N VAL A 117 2.91 -16.97 -4.27
CA VAL A 117 1.64 -16.38 -4.75
C VAL A 117 0.45 -17.10 -4.13
N ASP A 118 0.48 -18.44 -4.09
CA ASP A 118 -0.56 -19.25 -3.44
C ASP A 118 -0.67 -18.90 -1.95
N ALA A 119 0.46 -18.82 -1.25
CA ALA A 119 0.49 -18.43 0.16
C ALA A 119 -0.07 -17.01 0.40
N PHE A 120 0.16 -16.08 -0.52
CA PHE A 120 -0.42 -14.73 -0.46
C PHE A 120 -1.94 -14.77 -0.53
N ILE A 121 -2.49 -15.51 -1.50
CA ILE A 121 -3.94 -15.66 -1.70
C ILE A 121 -4.56 -16.39 -0.50
N GLU A 122 -3.97 -17.49 -0.06
CA GLU A 122 -4.43 -18.27 1.10
C GLU A 122 -4.48 -17.38 2.36
N CYS A 123 -3.40 -16.64 2.64
CA CYS A 123 -3.34 -15.72 3.77
C CYS A 123 -4.42 -14.64 3.70
N THR A 124 -4.72 -14.15 2.50
CA THR A 124 -5.80 -13.16 2.30
C THR A 124 -7.14 -13.71 2.81
N HIS A 125 -7.46 -14.96 2.47
CA HIS A 125 -8.68 -15.62 2.95
C HIS A 125 -8.67 -15.93 4.46
N GLU A 126 -7.50 -16.21 5.03
CA GLU A 126 -7.35 -16.43 6.48
C GLU A 126 -7.57 -15.13 7.29
N ILE A 127 -7.10 -14.00 6.77
CA ILE A 127 -7.14 -12.69 7.44
C ILE A 127 -8.49 -12.01 7.26
N VAL A 128 -9.03 -12.01 6.04
CA VAL A 128 -10.29 -11.32 5.71
C VAL A 128 -11.46 -12.25 6.04
N LYS A 129 -11.98 -12.13 7.26
CA LYS A 129 -13.27 -12.73 7.62
C LYS A 129 -14.38 -11.77 7.20
N TYR A 130 -15.14 -12.18 6.18
CA TYR A 130 -16.36 -11.50 5.75
C TYR A 130 -17.41 -11.45 6.87
#